data_AF-A0A812VDL3-F1
#
_entry.id   AF-A0A812VDL3-F1
#
_cell.length_a   1.000
_cell.length_b   1.000
_cell.length_c   1.000
_cell.angle_alpha   90.00
_cell.angle_beta   90.00
_cell.angle_gamma   90.00
#
_symmetry.space_group_name_H-M   'P 1'
#
loop_
_entity.id
_entity.type
_entity.pdbx_description
1 polymer ?
#
loop_
_entity_poly.entity_id
_entity_poly.type
_entity_poly.pdbx_seq_one_letter_code
_entity_poly.pdbx_strand_id
1 'polypeptide(L)'
;MKDEDAVATETDDLLRAVRNSRVERGPLSSDGVICFRLTRKANAPHVNELLFDATGPLAELHQRVLDAGCEVAPEWSPVKALFVPLTKNQLDELTGCAAGSLELGKEHLLALQSDYPLLDRALRSLSNAHRPRLQPSIHREDDGDGVVRGDEDEDEEDEGVAVIEVEGGLRTDSSLGFPSYPPWLHGLGVA
;
A
#
# COMPACT_ATOMS: atom_id res chain seq x y z
N MET A 1 37.12 30.10 -5.86
CA MET A 1 37.05 28.65 -5.57
C MET A 1 36.27 28.40 -4.27
N LYS A 2 35.25 29.22 -3.98
CA LYS A 2 34.39 29.09 -2.78
C LYS A 2 32.90 28.92 -3.14
N ASP A 3 32.59 29.05 -4.44
CA ASP A 3 31.24 29.10 -4.96
C ASP A 3 30.75 27.72 -5.45
N GLU A 4 31.67 26.78 -5.73
CA GLU A 4 31.31 25.42 -6.20
C GLU A 4 30.77 24.54 -5.07
N ASP A 5 31.27 24.67 -3.84
CA ASP A 5 30.81 23.88 -2.70
C ASP A 5 29.40 24.29 -2.23
N ALA A 6 29.02 25.57 -2.40
CA ALA A 6 27.71 26.08 -1.98
C ALA A 6 26.56 25.55 -2.87
N VAL A 7 26.79 25.46 -4.18
CA VAL A 7 25.82 24.94 -5.15
C VAL A 7 25.57 23.45 -4.93
N ALA A 8 26.62 22.68 -4.60
CA ALA A 8 26.49 21.25 -4.32
C ALA A 8 25.59 20.99 -3.09
N THR A 9 25.76 21.75 -2.01
CA THR A 9 24.90 21.64 -0.81
C THR A 9 23.44 22.01 -1.08
N GLU A 10 23.18 23.03 -1.90
CA GLU A 10 21.81 23.45 -2.21
C GLU A 10 21.07 22.41 -3.07
N THR A 11 21.77 21.75 -3.98
CA THR A 11 21.21 20.65 -4.77
C THR A 11 20.95 19.40 -3.94
N ASP A 12 21.80 19.07 -2.96
CA ASP A 12 21.58 17.92 -2.08
C ASP A 12 20.39 18.15 -1.15
N ASP A 13 20.25 19.37 -0.60
CA ASP A 13 19.08 19.73 0.21
C ASP A 13 17.79 19.73 -0.61
N LEU A 14 17.81 20.20 -1.87
CA LEU A 14 16.68 20.09 -2.79
C LEU A 14 16.32 18.63 -3.08
N LEU A 15 17.31 17.79 -3.38
CA LEU A 15 17.08 16.36 -3.65
C LEU A 15 16.57 15.63 -2.40
N ARG A 16 17.05 16.01 -1.21
CA ARG A 16 16.56 15.48 0.06
C ARG A 16 15.14 15.94 0.36
N ALA A 17 14.83 17.22 0.11
CA ALA A 17 13.48 17.77 0.26
C ALA A 17 12.50 17.09 -0.71
N VAL A 18 12.90 16.87 -1.97
CA VAL A 18 12.08 16.14 -2.95
C VAL A 18 11.89 14.68 -2.53
N ARG A 19 12.93 14.02 -2.02
CA ARG A 19 12.83 12.65 -1.51
C ARG A 19 11.89 12.56 -0.30
N ASN A 20 11.99 13.50 0.65
CA ASN A 20 11.13 13.53 1.82
C ASN A 20 9.69 13.89 1.47
N SER A 21 9.48 14.84 0.56
CA SER A 21 8.16 15.22 0.03
C SER A 21 7.46 14.08 -0.74
N ARG A 22 8.22 13.08 -1.23
CA ARG A 22 7.68 11.89 -1.89
C ARG A 22 7.33 10.77 -0.91
N VAL A 23 7.98 10.73 0.25
CA VAL A 23 7.82 9.66 1.26
C VAL A 23 6.78 10.01 2.32
N GLU A 24 6.63 11.30 2.68
CA GLU A 24 5.63 11.77 3.63
C GLU A 24 4.31 12.10 2.94
N ARG A 25 3.53 11.08 2.55
CA ARG A 25 2.10 11.30 2.28
C ARG A 25 1.36 11.26 3.61
N GLY A 26 0.98 12.45 4.07
CA GLY A 26 0.31 12.68 5.35
C GLY A 26 -1.07 12.01 5.44
N PRO A 27 -1.70 12.05 6.62
CA PRO A 27 -3.03 11.49 6.83
C PRO A 27 -4.08 12.09 5.89
N LEU A 28 -5.12 11.31 5.59
CA LEU A 28 -6.28 11.70 4.76
C LEU A 28 -7.06 12.88 5.37
N SER A 29 -6.91 13.09 6.68
CA SER A 29 -7.50 14.19 7.44
C SER A 29 -6.47 14.75 8.43
N SER A 30 -6.66 16.00 8.87
CA SER A 30 -5.93 16.58 10.00
C SER A 30 -5.98 15.71 11.26
N ASP A 31 -7.01 14.86 11.39
CA ASP A 31 -7.23 13.98 12.53
C ASP A 31 -6.34 12.73 12.52
N GLY A 32 -5.50 12.55 11.50
CA GLY A 32 -4.59 11.42 11.43
C GLY A 32 -5.20 10.15 10.81
N VAL A 33 -6.32 10.25 10.10
CA VAL A 33 -6.96 9.10 9.43
C VAL A 33 -6.06 8.60 8.29
N ILE A 34 -5.75 7.31 8.28
CA ILE A 34 -4.93 6.67 7.24
C ILE A 34 -5.64 5.43 6.72
N CYS A 35 -5.45 5.15 5.42
CA CYS A 35 -5.85 3.90 4.83
C CYS A 35 -4.72 2.87 4.95
N PHE A 36 -5.03 1.72 5.53
CA PHE A 36 -4.14 0.58 5.60
C PHE A 36 -4.61 -0.49 4.61
N ARG A 37 -3.68 -1.04 3.86
CA ARG A 37 -3.87 -2.21 3.02
C ARG A 37 -3.37 -3.44 3.75
N LEU A 38 -4.26 -4.42 3.90
CA LEU A 38 -3.88 -5.77 4.27
C LEU A 38 -3.29 -6.45 3.03
N THR A 39 -2.11 -7.04 3.20
CA THR A 39 -1.46 -7.79 2.12
C THR A 39 -2.04 -9.21 2.02
N ARG A 40 -1.22 -10.20 1.63
CA ARG A 40 -1.62 -11.60 1.43
C ARG A 40 -2.58 -12.07 2.53
N LYS A 41 -3.56 -12.90 2.18
CA LYS A 41 -4.54 -13.50 3.11
C LYS A 41 -5.47 -12.50 3.83
N ALA A 42 -5.61 -11.28 3.32
CA ALA A 42 -6.59 -10.31 3.83
C ALA A 42 -8.02 -10.88 3.98
N ASN A 43 -8.42 -11.84 3.14
CA ASN A 43 -9.75 -12.47 3.15
C ASN A 43 -9.82 -13.81 3.89
N ALA A 44 -8.79 -14.19 4.65
CA ALA A 44 -8.83 -15.40 5.45
C ALA A 44 -9.90 -15.28 6.56
N PRO A 45 -10.63 -16.37 6.88
CA PRO A 45 -11.72 -16.33 7.88
C PRO A 45 -11.22 -15.87 9.25
N HIS A 46 -10.08 -16.38 9.71
CA HIS A 46 -9.45 -15.98 10.97
C HIS A 46 -9.12 -14.47 11.04
N VAL A 47 -8.80 -13.83 9.91
CA VAL A 47 -8.56 -12.39 9.86
C VAL A 47 -9.87 -11.63 10.01
N ASN A 48 -10.94 -12.10 9.37
CA ASN A 48 -12.27 -11.50 9.53
C ASN A 48 -12.78 -11.64 10.96
N GLU A 49 -12.64 -12.84 11.55
CA GLU A 49 -13.02 -13.11 12.94
C GLU A 49 -12.29 -12.15 13.90
N LEU A 50 -10.99 -11.98 13.73
CA LEU A 50 -10.20 -11.05 14.54
C LEU A 50 -10.62 -9.58 14.35
N LEU A 51 -10.82 -9.15 13.09
CA LEU A 51 -11.16 -7.76 12.79
C LEU A 51 -12.56 -7.37 13.28
N PHE A 52 -13.50 -8.32 13.25
CA PHE A 52 -14.90 -8.08 13.60
C PHE A 52 -15.27 -8.55 15.02
N ASP A 53 -14.33 -9.07 15.79
CA ASP A 53 -14.52 -9.37 17.20
C ASP A 53 -14.53 -8.08 18.04
N ALA A 54 -15.75 -7.63 18.37
CA ALA A 54 -15.98 -6.43 19.19
C ALA A 54 -15.48 -6.57 20.64
N THR A 55 -15.20 -7.79 21.11
CA THR A 55 -14.69 -8.04 22.48
C THR A 55 -13.18 -8.33 22.51
N GLY A 56 -12.57 -8.42 21.33
CA GLY A 56 -11.19 -8.83 21.16
C GLY A 56 -10.17 -7.72 21.38
N PRO A 57 -8.93 -7.89 20.85
CA PRO A 57 -7.86 -6.91 21.02
C PRO A 57 -8.17 -5.56 20.36
N LEU A 58 -9.14 -5.51 19.46
CA LEU A 58 -9.59 -4.30 18.75
C LEU A 58 -10.83 -3.65 19.39
N ALA A 59 -11.27 -4.11 20.57
CA ALA A 59 -12.50 -3.63 21.22
C ALA A 59 -12.56 -2.10 21.37
N GLU A 60 -11.44 -1.46 21.69
CA GLU A 60 -11.37 0.00 21.82
C GLU A 60 -11.69 0.74 20.51
N LEU A 61 -11.28 0.17 19.37
CA LEU A 61 -11.57 0.73 18.04
C LEU A 61 -13.03 0.54 17.67
N HIS A 62 -13.58 -0.63 17.96
CA HIS A 62 -15.01 -0.92 17.77
C HIS A 62 -15.87 0.02 18.59
N GLN A 63 -15.55 0.17 19.88
CA GLN A 63 -16.28 1.03 20.79
C GLN A 63 -16.28 2.49 20.29
N ARG A 64 -15.14 3.01 19.81
CA ARG A 64 -15.05 4.37 19.25
C ARG A 64 -16.04 4.60 18.10
N VAL A 65 -16.20 3.61 17.22
CA VAL A 65 -17.10 3.69 16.06
C VAL A 65 -18.56 3.55 16.49
N LEU A 66 -18.84 2.62 17.40
CA LEU A 66 -20.17 2.37 17.94
C LEU A 66 -20.69 3.52 18.80
N ASP A 67 -19.84 4.15 19.61
CA ASP A 67 -20.19 5.31 20.44
C ASP A 67 -20.60 6.52 19.58
N ALA A 68 -20.09 6.60 18.36
CA ALA A 68 -20.48 7.60 17.36
C ALA A 68 -21.73 7.20 16.55
N GLY A 69 -22.34 6.05 16.84
CA GLY A 69 -23.50 5.53 16.10
C GLY A 69 -23.16 5.04 14.68
N CYS A 70 -21.89 4.74 14.41
CA CYS A 70 -21.42 4.21 13.14
C CYS A 70 -21.22 2.68 13.21
N GLU A 71 -21.13 2.04 12.06
CA GLU A 71 -20.85 0.61 11.94
C GLU A 71 -19.39 0.39 11.51
N VAL A 72 -18.75 -0.67 12.02
CA VAL A 72 -17.36 -1.03 11.67
C VAL A 72 -17.27 -1.63 10.27
N ALA A 73 -18.29 -2.37 9.83
CA ALA A 73 -18.32 -3.01 8.52
C ALA A 73 -19.66 -2.77 7.81
N PRO A 74 -19.97 -1.51 7.45
CA PRO A 74 -21.24 -1.22 6.81
C PRO A 74 -21.27 -1.81 5.40
N GLU A 75 -22.43 -2.31 4.98
CA GLU A 75 -22.62 -2.94 3.66
C GLU A 75 -22.34 -1.98 2.48
N TRP A 76 -22.52 -0.67 2.69
CA TRP A 76 -22.27 0.35 1.67
C TRP A 76 -20.78 0.66 1.47
N SER A 77 -19.90 0.24 2.38
CA SER A 77 -18.48 0.57 2.32
C SER A 77 -17.72 -0.38 1.39
N PRO A 78 -16.89 0.12 0.47
CA PRO A 78 -15.97 -0.71 -0.32
C PRO A 78 -14.81 -1.27 0.50
N VAL A 79 -14.49 -0.66 1.66
CA VAL A 79 -13.41 -1.12 2.53
C VAL A 79 -13.85 -2.26 3.45
N LYS A 80 -12.86 -3.03 3.91
CA LYS A 80 -13.08 -4.18 4.78
C LYS A 80 -13.61 -3.79 6.16
N ALA A 81 -13.02 -2.75 6.77
CA ALA A 81 -13.45 -2.25 8.07
C ALA A 81 -13.12 -0.76 8.24
N LEU A 82 -13.97 -0.08 8.99
CA LEU A 82 -13.87 1.31 9.42
C LEU A 82 -13.66 1.33 10.93
N PHE A 83 -12.48 1.72 11.38
CA PHE A 83 -12.12 1.94 12.79
C PHE A 83 -12.12 3.43 13.16
N VAL A 84 -12.69 4.26 12.28
CA VAL A 84 -12.95 5.68 12.48
C VAL A 84 -14.42 5.92 12.19
N PRO A 85 -15.13 6.71 13.02
CA PRO A 85 -16.52 7.06 12.75
C PRO A 85 -16.60 7.90 11.48
N LEU A 86 -17.10 7.30 10.41
CA LEU A 86 -17.12 7.91 9.08
C LEU A 86 -18.44 7.59 8.38
N THR A 87 -19.04 8.61 7.79
CA THR A 87 -20.31 8.50 7.07
C THR A 87 -20.09 8.13 5.60
N LYS A 88 -21.14 7.58 4.96
CA LYS A 88 -21.09 7.25 3.52
C LYS A 88 -20.66 8.44 2.66
N ASN A 89 -21.25 9.61 2.88
CA ASN A 89 -20.95 10.82 2.10
C ASN A 89 -19.47 11.21 2.23
N GLN A 90 -18.89 11.12 3.43
CA GLN A 90 -17.47 11.39 3.64
C GLN A 90 -16.57 10.38 2.89
N LEU A 91 -16.97 9.11 2.84
CA LEU A 91 -16.22 8.10 2.08
C LEU A 91 -16.33 8.31 0.56
N ASP A 92 -17.53 8.65 0.09
CA ASP A 92 -17.80 8.96 -1.31
C ASP A 92 -17.01 10.22 -1.74
N GLU A 93 -16.89 11.23 -0.88
CA GLU A 93 -16.05 12.42 -1.13
C GLU A 93 -14.55 12.05 -1.23
N LEU A 94 -14.07 11.20 -0.33
CA LEU A 94 -12.67 10.72 -0.34
C LEU A 94 -12.34 9.89 -1.58
N THR A 95 -13.31 9.14 -2.10
CA THR A 95 -13.13 8.27 -3.27
C THR A 95 -13.45 8.95 -4.60
N GLY A 96 -14.32 9.96 -4.60
CA GLY A 96 -14.92 10.51 -5.83
C GLY A 96 -14.57 11.96 -6.17
N CYS A 97 -14.07 12.79 -5.23
CA CYS A 97 -14.02 14.25 -5.45
C CYS A 97 -12.63 14.91 -5.47
N ALA A 98 -11.53 14.20 -5.18
CA ALA A 98 -10.19 14.80 -5.13
C ALA A 98 -9.27 14.29 -6.26
N ALA A 99 -8.26 15.09 -6.61
CA ALA A 99 -7.28 14.91 -7.71
C ALA A 99 -6.39 13.64 -7.65
N GLY A 100 -6.82 12.60 -6.94
CA GLY A 100 -6.21 11.30 -6.84
C GLY A 100 -7.19 10.35 -6.16
N SER A 101 -8.10 9.75 -6.93
CA SER A 101 -9.12 8.82 -6.44
C SER A 101 -8.46 7.68 -5.67
N LEU A 102 -8.79 7.53 -4.38
CA LEU A 102 -8.31 6.42 -3.58
C LEU A 102 -9.04 5.14 -4.01
N GLU A 103 -8.31 4.19 -4.59
CA GLU A 103 -8.87 2.88 -4.92
C GLU A 103 -9.05 2.07 -3.63
N LEU A 104 -10.24 2.20 -3.03
CA LEU A 104 -10.65 1.44 -1.86
C LEU A 104 -11.21 0.07 -2.27
N GLY A 105 -10.92 -0.93 -1.46
CA GLY A 105 -11.25 -2.34 -1.74
C GLY A 105 -11.34 -3.17 -0.47
N LYS A 106 -11.73 -4.45 -0.61
CA LYS A 106 -12.01 -5.36 0.51
C LYS A 106 -10.76 -5.79 1.31
N GLU A 107 -9.60 -5.34 0.89
CA GLU A 107 -8.32 -5.48 1.58
C GLU A 107 -7.94 -4.23 2.39
N HIS A 108 -8.69 -3.14 2.25
CA HIS A 108 -8.38 -1.86 2.88
C HIS A 108 -9.11 -1.70 4.22
N LEU A 109 -8.46 -0.99 5.15
CA LEU A 109 -8.95 -0.63 6.46
C LEU A 109 -8.76 0.88 6.65
N LEU A 110 -9.74 1.58 7.19
CA LEU A 110 -9.57 2.98 7.62
C LEU A 110 -9.42 3.02 9.13
N ALA A 111 -8.31 3.57 9.63
CA ALA A 111 -8.03 3.72 11.06
C ALA A 111 -7.21 4.98 11.32
N LEU A 112 -7.06 5.40 12.57
CA LEU A 112 -6.13 6.48 12.89
C LEU A 112 -4.68 5.96 12.80
N GLN A 113 -3.74 6.85 12.48
CA GLN A 113 -2.32 6.53 12.50
C GLN A 113 -1.87 5.99 13.86
N SER A 114 -2.44 6.51 14.94
CA SER A 114 -2.19 6.06 16.32
C SER A 114 -2.62 4.62 16.59
N ASP A 115 -3.56 4.09 15.79
CA ASP A 115 -4.11 2.74 15.97
C ASP A 115 -3.24 1.67 15.30
N TYR A 116 -2.26 2.06 14.46
CA TYR A 116 -1.33 1.15 13.79
C TYR A 116 -0.68 0.10 14.72
N PRO A 117 -0.04 0.46 15.85
CA PRO A 117 0.59 -0.53 16.73
C PRO A 117 -0.41 -1.53 17.32
N LEU A 118 -1.66 -1.09 17.55
CA LEU A 118 -2.72 -1.94 18.07
C LEU A 118 -3.17 -2.94 17.01
N LEU A 119 -3.38 -2.47 15.77
CA LEU A 119 -3.72 -3.32 14.63
C LEU A 119 -2.59 -4.33 14.30
N ASP A 120 -1.33 -3.88 14.24
CA ASP A 120 -0.20 -4.78 13.99
C ASP A 120 -0.11 -5.85 15.08
N ARG A 121 -0.20 -5.47 16.36
CA ARG A 121 -0.17 -6.40 17.49
C ARG A 121 -1.29 -7.43 17.42
N ALA A 122 -2.51 -7.02 17.09
CA ALA A 122 -3.63 -7.94 16.92
C ALA A 122 -3.37 -8.91 15.76
N LEU A 123 -2.90 -8.43 14.61
CA LEU A 123 -2.57 -9.31 13.48
C LEU A 123 -1.42 -10.27 13.81
N ARG A 124 -0.48 -9.87 14.68
CA ARG A 124 0.62 -10.73 15.16
C ARG A 124 0.14 -11.91 16.01
N SER A 125 -1.06 -11.86 16.59
CA SER A 125 -1.57 -12.98 17.38
C SER A 125 -2.04 -14.16 16.52
N LEU A 126 -2.20 -13.95 15.21
CA LEU A 126 -2.50 -15.01 14.26
C LEU A 126 -1.24 -15.83 13.95
N SER A 127 -1.42 -17.11 13.61
CA SER A 127 -0.33 -17.97 13.14
C SER A 127 0.36 -17.36 11.92
N ASN A 128 1.68 -17.51 11.80
CA ASN A 128 2.48 -16.95 10.70
C ASN A 128 1.92 -17.30 9.30
N ALA A 129 1.37 -18.51 9.12
CA ALA A 129 0.77 -18.97 7.86
C ALA A 129 -0.46 -18.15 7.40
N HIS A 130 -1.11 -17.41 8.30
CA HIS A 130 -2.35 -16.68 8.05
C HIS A 130 -2.26 -15.20 8.39
N ARG A 131 -1.10 -14.73 8.82
CA ARG A 131 -0.89 -13.36 9.27
C ARG A 131 -0.70 -12.42 8.07
N PRO A 132 -1.65 -11.51 7.79
CA PRO A 132 -1.44 -10.48 6.79
C PRO A 132 -0.46 -9.43 7.31
N ARG A 133 0.37 -8.86 6.43
CA ARG A 133 1.13 -7.64 6.75
C ARG A 133 0.22 -6.42 6.57
N LEU A 134 0.31 -5.46 7.49
CA LEU A 134 -0.40 -4.19 7.44
C LEU A 134 0.51 -3.13 6.81
N GLN A 135 0.14 -2.63 5.64
CA GLN A 135 0.88 -1.60 4.93
C GLN A 135 0.04 -0.32 4.83
N PRO A 136 0.54 0.85 5.21
CA PRO A 136 -0.13 2.12 4.88
C PRO A 136 -0.26 2.22 3.35
N SER A 137 -1.48 2.33 2.82
CA SER A 137 -1.69 2.44 1.38
C SER A 137 -1.37 3.86 0.95
N ILE A 138 -0.29 4.01 0.18
CA ILE A 138 0.12 5.27 -0.41
C ILE A 138 -0.77 5.50 -1.63
N HIS A 139 -1.47 6.65 -1.71
CA HIS A 139 -2.13 7.07 -2.94
C HIS A 139 -1.14 7.00 -4.10
N ARG A 140 -1.41 6.15 -5.10
CA ARG A 140 -0.70 6.20 -6.38
C ARG A 140 -1.39 7.27 -7.22
N GLU A 141 -0.81 8.46 -7.22
CA GLU A 141 -0.87 9.23 -8.46
C GLU A 141 0.03 8.50 -9.44
N ASP A 142 -0.53 8.19 -10.60
CA ASP A 142 0.09 7.44 -11.68
C ASP A 142 1.36 8.14 -12.18
N ASP A 143 2.49 7.84 -11.55
CA ASP A 143 3.81 8.08 -12.11
C ASP A 143 4.51 6.72 -12.16
N GLY A 144 4.57 6.16 -13.36
CA GLY A 144 5.20 4.88 -13.64
C GLY A 144 6.66 4.87 -13.20
N ASP A 145 6.95 4.20 -12.09
CA ASP A 145 8.22 3.53 -11.88
C ASP A 145 8.02 2.37 -10.90
N GLY A 146 8.00 1.17 -11.46
CA GLY A 146 7.88 -0.08 -10.73
C GLY A 146 9.20 -0.43 -10.06
N VAL A 147 9.55 0.25 -8.97
CA VAL A 147 10.57 -0.28 -8.06
C VAL A 147 9.89 -1.31 -7.16
N VAL A 148 9.83 -2.53 -7.67
CA VAL A 148 9.65 -3.73 -6.87
C VAL A 148 10.84 -3.77 -5.91
N ARG A 149 10.63 -3.34 -4.66
CA ARG A 149 11.52 -3.75 -3.57
C ARG A 149 11.32 -5.25 -3.41
N GLY A 150 12.27 -6.01 -3.96
CA GLY A 150 12.44 -7.41 -3.61
C GLY A 150 12.86 -7.47 -2.15
N ASP A 151 11.88 -7.63 -1.27
CA ASP A 151 12.14 -8.14 0.07
C ASP A 151 12.29 -9.66 -0.08
N GLU A 152 13.52 -10.08 -0.32
CA GLU A 152 14.01 -11.43 -0.10
C GLU A 152 14.08 -11.63 1.42
N ASP A 153 12.94 -11.90 2.05
CA ASP A 153 12.93 -12.48 3.39
C ASP A 153 13.07 -13.99 3.22
N GLU A 154 14.30 -14.46 3.40
CA GLU A 154 14.67 -15.87 3.58
C GLU A 154 13.98 -16.40 4.84
N ASP A 155 12.92 -17.19 4.65
CA ASP A 155 12.42 -18.08 5.69
C ASP A 155 13.41 -19.25 5.82
N GLU A 156 14.33 -19.19 6.78
CA GLU A 156 15.11 -20.35 7.26
C GLU A 156 14.16 -21.35 7.93
N GLU A 157 13.56 -22.24 7.13
CA GLU A 157 13.07 -23.53 7.60
C GLU A 157 14.19 -24.57 7.44
N ASP A 158 14.86 -24.89 8.56
CA ASP A 158 15.74 -26.04 8.72
C ASP A 158 14.93 -27.34 8.59
N GLU A 159 14.90 -27.91 7.37
CA GLU A 159 14.77 -29.34 7.17
C GLU A 159 15.59 -29.75 5.92
N GLY A 160 16.69 -30.47 6.17
CA GLY A 160 17.69 -30.80 5.17
C GLY A 160 17.16 -31.50 3.91
N VAL A 161 17.32 -30.85 2.76
CA VAL A 161 17.19 -31.46 1.44
C VAL A 161 18.32 -30.97 0.52
N ALA A 162 18.92 -31.90 -0.21
CA ALA A 162 20.21 -31.80 -0.89
C ALA A 162 20.35 -30.61 -1.86
N VAL A 163 21.51 -29.94 -1.75
CA VAL A 163 22.02 -28.93 -2.69
C VAL A 163 22.23 -29.57 -4.07
N ILE A 164 21.51 -29.09 -5.09
CA ILE A 164 21.85 -29.30 -6.50
C ILE A 164 22.36 -27.97 -7.03
N GLU A 165 23.67 -27.89 -7.22
CA GLU A 165 24.34 -26.78 -7.90
C GLU A 165 23.95 -26.82 -9.38
N VAL A 166 23.16 -25.85 -9.85
CA VAL A 166 22.90 -25.66 -11.27
C VAL A 166 23.52 -24.33 -11.69
N GLU A 167 24.71 -24.41 -12.29
CA GLU A 167 25.32 -23.30 -13.05
C GLU A 167 24.41 -22.95 -14.25
N GLY A 168 23.46 -22.05 -14.01
CA GLY A 168 22.60 -21.46 -15.05
C GLY A 168 23.03 -20.03 -15.34
N GLY A 169 24.14 -19.85 -16.07
CA GLY A 169 24.48 -18.54 -16.61
C GLY A 169 23.35 -18.04 -17.52
N LEU A 170 22.74 -16.90 -17.16
CA LEU A 170 21.74 -16.22 -17.98
C LEU A 170 22.39 -15.72 -19.28
N ARG A 171 22.37 -16.57 -20.30
CA ARG A 171 22.77 -16.23 -21.66
C ARG A 171 21.54 -15.67 -22.37
N THR A 172 21.40 -14.35 -22.37
CA THR A 172 20.41 -13.67 -23.22
C THR A 172 20.89 -13.76 -24.66
N ASP A 173 20.20 -14.52 -25.51
CA ASP A 173 20.46 -14.49 -26.94
C ASP A 173 19.77 -13.25 -27.54
N SER A 174 20.57 -12.27 -27.95
CA SER A 174 20.09 -11.04 -28.61
C SER A 174 19.62 -11.28 -30.05
N SER A 175 18.97 -12.42 -30.32
CA SER A 175 18.57 -12.85 -31.66
C SER A 175 17.20 -12.32 -32.11
N LEU A 176 16.43 -11.70 -31.20
CA LEU A 176 15.17 -11.06 -31.54
C LEU A 176 15.42 -9.65 -32.06
N GLY A 177 15.57 -9.54 -33.37
CA GLY A 177 15.68 -8.25 -34.08
C GLY A 177 14.52 -7.31 -33.74
N PHE A 178 14.84 -6.02 -33.61
CA PHE A 178 13.84 -4.98 -33.38
C PHE A 178 12.83 -4.92 -34.53
N PRO A 179 11.51 -4.81 -34.27
CA PRO A 179 10.55 -4.54 -35.32
C PRO A 179 10.88 -3.19 -35.98
N SER A 180 11.30 -3.23 -37.24
CA SER A 180 11.50 -2.04 -38.05
C SER A 180 10.13 -1.51 -38.47
N TYR A 181 9.64 -0.48 -37.77
CA TYR A 181 8.41 0.20 -38.15
C TYR A 181 8.65 1.03 -39.42
N PRO A 182 7.86 0.83 -40.49
CA PRO A 182 7.96 1.64 -41.67
C PRO A 182 7.47 3.08 -41.41
N PRO A 183 8.13 4.11 -41.97
CA PRO A 183 7.90 5.52 -41.64
C PRO A 183 6.61 6.16 -42.21
N TRP A 184 5.67 5.39 -42.76
CA TRP A 184 4.52 5.93 -43.49
C TRP A 184 3.16 5.81 -42.78
N LEU A 185 3.14 5.62 -41.47
CA LEU A 185 1.93 5.77 -40.64
C LEU A 185 1.63 7.23 -40.26
N HIS A 186 2.07 8.18 -41.08
CA HIS A 186 1.56 9.54 -41.10
C HIS A 186 0.78 9.77 -42.39
N GLY A 187 -0.55 9.87 -42.25
CA GLY A 187 -1.38 10.57 -43.21
C GLY A 187 -2.24 9.68 -44.07
N LEU A 188 -3.47 9.45 -43.62
CA LEU A 188 -4.63 9.50 -44.51
C LEU A 188 -5.77 10.19 -43.74
N GLY A 189 -5.79 11.52 -43.84
CA GLY A 189 -7.05 12.25 -43.84
C GLY A 189 -7.41 12.56 -45.28
N VAL A 190 -8.55 12.06 -45.76
CA VAL A 190 -9.49 12.58 -46.77
C VAL A 190 -10.64 11.55 -46.79
N ALA A 191 -11.94 11.86 -46.83
CA ALA A 191 -12.69 13.08 -47.07
C ALA A 191 -14.04 12.95 -46.34
#